data_AF-A0A538AZ59-F1
#
_entry.id   AF-A0A538AZ59-F1
#
_cell.length_a   1.000
_cell.length_b   1.000
_cell.length_c   1.000
_cell.angle_alpha   90.00
_cell.angle_beta   90.00
_cell.angle_gamma   90.00
#
_symmetry.space_group_name_H-M   'P 1'
#
loop_
_entity.id
_entity.type
_entity.pdbx_description
1 polymer ?
#
loop_
_entity_poly.entity_id
_entity_poly.type
_entity_poly.pdbx_seq_one_letter_code
_entity_poly.pdbx_strand_id
1 'polypeptide(L)'
;MAESREATGRMRTAEVLDRSFLEGLEGLPTEEVRRRRDESLAEREFQSYLRRQVQARQDILASERARREAGRESPPLVERLTSALSTGPRSERARGEALRTTLTDSDIEEAEQQLSGLLPGGPQDDPSALDDEELEQSLEELTGAERAVSARRAEVIRVHDRLQEELKRRYREDPSEIPSEV
;
A
#
# COMPACT_ATOMS: atom_id res chain seq x y z
N MET A 1 -10.58 21.65 9.20
CA MET A 1 -11.27 20.67 8.32
C MET A 1 -10.29 19.70 7.64
N ALA A 2 -8.99 19.99 7.56
CA ALA A 2 -7.96 19.07 7.04
C ALA A 2 -7.50 18.01 8.08
N GLU A 3 -7.42 18.37 9.37
CA GLU A 3 -6.99 17.46 10.46
C GLU A 3 -7.91 16.23 10.67
N SER A 4 -9.20 16.33 10.36
CA SER A 4 -10.13 15.19 10.52
C SER A 4 -9.99 14.12 9.45
N ARG A 5 -9.26 14.38 8.36
CA ARG A 5 -9.10 13.46 7.22
C ARG A 5 -7.76 12.71 7.24
N GLU A 6 -6.69 13.36 7.73
CA GLU A 6 -5.36 12.77 8.02
C GLU A 6 -5.37 11.55 8.95
N ALA A 7 -6.45 11.44 9.74
CA ALA A 7 -6.60 10.46 10.78
C ALA A 7 -7.12 9.12 10.22
N THR A 8 -7.89 9.11 9.12
CA THR A 8 -8.76 7.98 8.77
C THR A 8 -8.01 6.68 8.39
N GLY A 9 -6.98 6.72 7.56
CA GLY A 9 -6.24 5.53 7.11
C GLY A 9 -5.16 5.09 8.09
N ARG A 10 -4.40 6.00 8.72
CA ARG A 10 -3.51 5.66 9.85
C ARG A 10 -4.30 5.06 11.00
N MET A 11 -5.51 5.56 11.25
CA MET A 11 -6.45 4.95 12.20
C MET A 11 -6.92 3.59 11.70
N ARG A 12 -7.28 3.42 10.42
CA ARG A 12 -7.69 2.12 9.88
C ARG A 12 -6.57 1.08 9.97
N THR A 13 -5.33 1.44 9.61
CA THR A 13 -4.16 0.57 9.79
C THR A 13 -4.01 0.18 11.26
N ALA A 14 -4.08 1.15 12.18
CA ALA A 14 -3.96 0.89 13.61
C ALA A 14 -5.10 0.00 14.13
N GLU A 15 -6.33 0.25 13.70
CA GLU A 15 -7.53 -0.51 14.07
C GLU A 15 -7.44 -1.96 13.56
N VAL A 16 -7.17 -2.17 12.27
CA VAL A 16 -7.08 -3.50 11.65
C VAL A 16 -5.94 -4.32 12.26
N LEU A 17 -4.83 -3.68 12.63
CA LEU A 17 -3.67 -4.36 13.22
C LEU A 17 -3.76 -4.49 14.75
N ASP A 18 -4.73 -3.85 15.40
CA ASP A 18 -4.94 -4.00 16.83
C ASP A 18 -5.40 -5.43 17.17
N ARG A 19 -4.94 -5.95 18.31
CA ARG A 19 -5.30 -7.31 18.74
C ARG A 19 -6.80 -7.47 18.97
N SER A 20 -7.47 -6.40 19.43
CA SER A 20 -8.91 -6.37 19.66
C SER A 20 -9.72 -6.55 18.39
N PHE A 21 -9.15 -6.28 17.20
CA PHE A 21 -9.81 -6.46 15.92
C PHE A 21 -10.19 -7.92 15.63
N LEU A 22 -9.47 -8.87 16.22
CA LEU A 22 -9.76 -10.31 16.12
C LEU A 22 -10.20 -10.93 17.44
N GLU A 23 -10.30 -10.15 18.51
CA GLU A 23 -10.68 -10.66 19.82
C GLU A 23 -12.15 -11.10 19.83
N GLY A 24 -12.41 -12.28 20.40
CA GLY A 24 -13.76 -12.84 20.50
C GLY A 24 -14.41 -13.17 19.15
N LEU A 25 -13.62 -13.31 18.08
CA LEU A 25 -14.10 -13.48 16.70
C LEU A 25 -15.23 -14.51 16.55
N GLU A 26 -15.12 -15.66 17.22
CA GLU A 26 -16.10 -16.76 17.16
C GLU A 26 -17.48 -16.37 17.75
N GLY A 27 -17.52 -15.42 18.70
CA GLY A 27 -18.74 -14.95 19.36
C GLY A 27 -19.38 -13.73 18.72
N LEU A 28 -18.73 -13.10 17.73
CA LEU A 28 -19.28 -11.92 17.06
C LEU A 28 -20.44 -12.29 16.13
N PRO A 29 -21.41 -11.39 15.88
CA PRO A 29 -22.41 -11.58 14.82
C PRO A 29 -21.75 -11.71 13.44
N THR A 30 -22.33 -12.50 12.53
CA THR A 30 -21.75 -12.73 11.18
C THR A 30 -21.58 -11.43 10.40
N GLU A 31 -22.52 -10.49 10.57
CA GLU A 31 -22.45 -9.17 9.95
C GLU A 31 -21.24 -8.35 10.43
N GLU A 32 -20.88 -8.45 11.71
CA GLU A 32 -19.69 -7.77 12.24
C GLU A 32 -18.40 -8.39 11.68
N VAL A 33 -18.36 -9.72 11.53
CA VAL A 33 -17.22 -10.40 10.89
C VAL A 33 -17.07 -9.97 9.43
N ARG A 34 -18.18 -9.78 8.71
CA ARG A 34 -18.17 -9.24 7.34
C ARG A 34 -17.64 -7.82 7.29
N ARG A 35 -18.16 -6.93 8.15
CA ARG A 35 -17.71 -5.54 8.26
C ARG A 35 -16.19 -5.48 8.46
N ARG A 36 -15.66 -6.22 9.45
CA ARG A 36 -14.22 -6.30 9.71
C ARG A 36 -13.43 -6.89 8.54
N ARG A 37 -13.98 -7.89 7.85
CA ARG A 37 -13.37 -8.48 6.65
C ARG A 37 -13.26 -7.46 5.52
N ASP A 38 -14.30 -6.68 5.28
CA ASP A 38 -14.32 -5.65 4.23
C ASP A 38 -13.40 -4.48 4.60
N GLU A 39 -13.33 -4.11 5.86
CA GLU A 39 -12.38 -3.13 6.38
C GLU A 39 -10.91 -3.57 6.23
N SER A 40 -10.59 -4.81 6.60
CA SER A 40 -9.25 -5.38 6.38
C SER A 40 -8.90 -5.51 4.89
N LEU A 41 -9.89 -5.71 4.02
CA LEU A 41 -9.69 -5.73 2.57
C LEU A 41 -9.37 -4.33 2.05
N ALA A 42 -10.14 -3.32 2.44
CA ALA A 42 -9.87 -1.92 2.08
C ALA A 42 -8.47 -1.49 2.53
N GLU A 43 -8.09 -1.85 3.75
CA GLU A 43 -6.75 -1.59 4.28
C GLU A 43 -5.65 -2.31 3.48
N ARG A 44 -5.88 -3.57 3.07
CA ARG A 44 -4.95 -4.31 2.22
C ARG A 44 -4.72 -3.61 0.88
N GLU A 45 -5.78 -3.07 0.28
CA GLU A 45 -5.69 -2.33 -0.98
C GLU A 45 -4.94 -1.00 -0.78
N PHE A 46 -5.23 -0.26 0.29
CA PHE A 46 -4.49 0.94 0.66
C PHE A 46 -2.98 0.68 0.81
N GLN A 47 -2.58 -0.35 1.58
CA GLN A 47 -1.17 -0.72 1.74
C GLN A 47 -0.52 -1.13 0.41
N SER A 48 -1.28 -1.77 -0.48
CA SER A 48 -0.80 -2.15 -1.82
C SER A 48 -0.56 -0.92 -2.70
N TYR A 49 -1.46 0.07 -2.63
CA TYR A 49 -1.35 1.34 -3.33
C TYR A 49 -0.15 2.15 -2.82
N LEU A 50 -0.06 2.36 -1.51
CA LEU A 50 1.06 3.08 -0.90
C LEU A 50 2.41 2.45 -1.27
N ARG A 51 2.50 1.10 -1.21
CA ARG A 51 3.72 0.39 -1.64
C ARG A 51 4.07 0.70 -3.09
N ARG A 52 3.08 0.73 -3.99
CA ARG A 52 3.29 1.03 -5.41
C ARG A 52 3.79 2.46 -5.61
N GLN A 53 3.28 3.41 -4.85
CA GLN A 53 3.73 4.81 -4.88
C GLN A 53 5.19 4.94 -4.42
N VAL A 54 5.57 4.26 -3.34
CA VAL A 54 6.96 4.20 -2.86
C VAL A 54 7.88 3.57 -3.91
N GLN A 55 7.47 2.45 -4.52
CA GLN A 55 8.24 1.79 -5.57
C GLN A 55 8.42 2.68 -6.81
N ALA A 56 7.37 3.37 -7.24
CA ALA A 56 7.45 4.30 -8.37
C ALA A 56 8.47 5.43 -8.08
N ARG A 57 8.51 5.93 -6.84
CA ARG A 57 9.50 6.90 -6.40
C ARG A 57 10.92 6.33 -6.40
N GLN A 58 11.11 5.10 -5.93
CA GLN A 58 12.41 4.41 -5.99
C GLN A 58 12.88 4.25 -7.44
N ASP A 59 12.00 3.84 -8.35
CA ASP A 59 12.33 3.66 -9.77
C ASP A 59 12.78 4.99 -10.41
N ILE A 60 12.16 6.11 -10.03
CA ILE A 60 12.57 7.46 -10.46
C ILE A 60 13.99 7.78 -9.98
N LEU A 61 14.28 7.62 -8.70
CA LEU A 61 15.59 7.96 -8.13
C LEU A 61 16.69 6.99 -8.61
N ALA A 62 16.37 5.71 -8.76
CA ALA A 62 17.30 4.72 -9.31
C ALA A 62 17.64 5.03 -10.78
N SER A 63 16.66 5.50 -11.55
CA SER A 63 16.89 5.99 -12.92
C SER A 63 17.81 7.22 -12.91
N GLU A 64 17.61 8.18 -12.00
CA GLU A 64 18.51 9.31 -11.83
C GLU A 64 19.96 8.88 -11.55
N ARG A 65 20.15 7.99 -10.57
CA ARG A 65 21.47 7.45 -10.21
C ARG A 65 22.16 6.79 -11.40
N ALA A 66 21.43 5.91 -12.11
CA ALA A 66 21.96 5.25 -13.29
C ALA A 66 22.36 6.23 -14.41
N ARG A 67 21.67 7.37 -14.55
CA ARG A 67 22.08 8.44 -15.49
C ARG A 67 23.43 9.02 -15.12
N ARG A 68 23.66 9.30 -13.82
CA ARG A 68 24.91 9.89 -13.34
C ARG A 68 26.07 8.94 -13.56
N GLU A 69 25.86 7.66 -13.25
CA GLU A 69 26.85 6.59 -13.46
C GLU A 69 27.20 6.38 -14.95
N ALA A 70 26.21 6.47 -15.86
CA ALA A 70 26.42 6.29 -17.30
C ALA A 70 26.99 7.54 -18.02
N GLY A 71 27.02 8.70 -17.36
CA GLY A 71 27.38 9.99 -17.96
C GLY A 71 26.19 10.72 -18.59
N ARG A 72 26.34 12.04 -18.78
CA ARG A 72 25.26 13.01 -19.09
C ARG A 72 24.53 12.81 -20.43
N GLU A 73 24.85 11.80 -21.23
CA GLU A 73 24.22 11.52 -22.54
C GLU A 73 22.97 10.63 -22.46
N SER A 74 22.51 10.24 -21.26
CA SER A 74 21.25 9.48 -21.17
C SER A 74 20.02 10.38 -21.45
N PRO A 75 18.97 9.83 -22.08
CA PRO A 75 17.76 10.58 -22.42
C PRO A 75 17.04 11.17 -21.19
N PRO A 76 16.23 12.23 -21.38
CA PRO A 76 15.52 12.93 -20.31
C PRO A 76 14.71 11.98 -19.40
N LEU A 77 14.54 12.37 -18.12
CA LEU A 77 13.82 11.57 -17.10
C LEU A 77 12.43 11.11 -17.59
N VAL A 78 11.70 11.96 -18.31
CA VAL A 78 10.35 11.67 -18.84
C VAL A 78 10.32 10.49 -19.80
N GLU A 79 11.29 10.38 -20.71
CA GLU A 79 11.38 9.25 -21.65
C GLU A 79 11.71 7.94 -20.92
N ARG A 80 12.54 8.02 -19.89
CA ARG A 80 12.93 6.87 -19.07
C ARG A 80 11.82 6.42 -18.13
N LEU A 81 11.05 7.35 -17.58
CA LEU A 81 9.86 7.06 -16.77
C LEU A 81 8.83 6.30 -17.60
N THR A 82 8.62 6.74 -18.84
CA THR A 82 7.70 6.09 -19.79
C THR A 82 8.14 4.64 -20.06
N SER A 83 9.44 4.41 -20.25
CA SER A 83 10.01 3.06 -20.40
C SER A 83 9.91 2.20 -19.13
N ALA A 84 10.22 2.76 -17.96
CA ALA A 84 10.16 2.06 -16.68
C ALA A 84 8.72 1.66 -16.30
N LEU A 85 7.75 2.57 -16.49
CA LEU A 85 6.33 2.29 -16.26
C LEU A 85 5.77 1.27 -17.27
N SER A 86 6.26 1.28 -18.52
CA SER A 86 5.87 0.32 -19.56
C SER A 86 6.44 -1.08 -19.34
N THR A 87 7.56 -1.21 -18.63
CA THR A 87 8.20 -2.51 -18.33
C THR A 87 7.35 -3.36 -17.38
N GLY A 88 6.34 -2.77 -16.72
CA GLY A 88 5.42 -3.47 -15.85
C GLY A 88 6.06 -3.91 -14.53
N PRO A 89 5.25 -4.36 -13.55
CA PRO A 89 5.76 -4.74 -12.24
C PRO A 89 6.72 -5.94 -12.34
N ARG A 90 7.96 -5.77 -11.87
CA ARG A 90 8.89 -6.89 -11.62
C ARG A 90 8.49 -7.59 -10.33
N SER A 91 7.44 -8.40 -10.35
CA SER A 91 7.07 -9.25 -9.21
C SER A 91 6.47 -10.56 -9.69
N GLU A 92 7.24 -11.65 -9.54
CA GLU A 92 6.89 -13.02 -9.90
C GLU A 92 5.81 -13.67 -8.99
N ARG A 93 5.25 -12.96 -8.01
CA ARG A 93 4.19 -13.52 -7.13
C ARG A 93 3.18 -12.47 -6.69
N ALA A 94 2.57 -11.76 -7.64
CA ALA A 94 1.27 -11.17 -7.34
C ALA A 94 0.24 -12.30 -7.32
N ARG A 95 -0.43 -12.55 -6.18
CA ARG A 95 -1.71 -13.27 -6.22
C ARG A 95 -2.58 -12.41 -7.15
N GLY A 96 -2.90 -12.91 -8.33
CA GLY A 96 -3.62 -12.20 -9.39
C GLY A 96 -5.07 -11.93 -9.03
N GLU A 97 -5.31 -11.29 -7.88
CA GLU A 97 -6.61 -10.77 -7.50
C GLU A 97 -6.74 -9.37 -8.11
N ALA A 98 -7.73 -9.21 -8.99
CA ALA A 98 -8.17 -7.88 -9.40
C ALA A 98 -8.54 -7.07 -8.14
N LEU A 99 -8.21 -5.78 -8.12
CA LEU A 99 -8.58 -4.83 -7.06
C LEU A 99 -10.11 -4.90 -6.88
N ARG A 100 -10.61 -5.66 -5.90
CA ARG A 100 -12.05 -5.86 -5.68
C ARG A 100 -12.70 -4.69 -4.93
N THR A 101 -11.90 -3.71 -4.50
CA THR A 101 -12.36 -2.50 -3.81
C THR A 101 -11.70 -1.31 -4.47
N THR A 102 -12.50 -0.32 -4.86
CA THR A 102 -12.01 0.98 -5.33
C THR A 102 -11.45 1.76 -4.14
N LEU A 103 -10.19 2.18 -4.21
CA LEU A 103 -9.63 3.14 -3.27
C LEU A 103 -10.52 4.39 -3.23
N THR A 104 -10.74 4.95 -2.04
CA THR A 104 -11.45 6.22 -1.91
C THR A 104 -10.51 7.39 -2.19
N ASP A 105 -11.06 8.56 -2.52
CA ASP A 105 -10.25 9.78 -2.68
C ASP A 105 -9.44 10.09 -1.40
N SER A 106 -10.02 9.81 -0.23
CA SER A 106 -9.33 9.97 1.06
C SER A 106 -8.14 9.00 1.20
N ASP A 107 -8.24 7.77 0.70
CA ASP A 107 -7.14 6.80 0.73
C ASP A 107 -5.99 7.26 -0.19
N ILE A 108 -6.32 7.86 -1.33
CA ILE A 108 -5.35 8.42 -2.27
C ILE A 108 -4.63 9.62 -1.64
N GLU A 109 -5.38 10.60 -1.15
CA GLU A 109 -4.84 11.79 -0.49
C GLU A 109 -3.93 11.43 0.68
N GLU A 110 -4.30 10.40 1.46
CA GLU A 110 -3.48 9.96 2.58
C GLU A 110 -2.19 9.26 2.13
N ALA A 111 -2.26 8.39 1.12
CA ALA A 111 -1.07 7.75 0.61
C ALA A 111 -0.06 8.78 0.06
N GLU A 112 -0.54 9.84 -0.59
CA GLU A 112 0.28 10.97 -1.04
C GLU A 112 0.93 11.72 0.13
N GLN A 113 0.18 11.96 1.22
CA GLN A 113 0.70 12.58 2.44
C GLN A 113 1.74 11.69 3.14
N GLN A 114 1.48 10.39 3.27
CA GLN A 114 2.44 9.45 3.85
C GLN A 114 3.71 9.37 3.00
N LEU A 115 3.59 9.33 1.67
CA LEU A 115 4.74 9.38 0.77
C LEU A 115 5.52 10.69 0.92
N SER A 116 4.82 11.82 1.05
CA SER A 116 5.45 13.12 1.25
C SER A 116 6.23 13.20 2.55
N GLY A 117 5.69 12.63 3.63
CA GLY A 117 6.36 12.55 4.94
C GLY A 117 7.57 11.63 4.98
N LEU A 118 7.70 10.67 4.05
CA LEU A 118 8.86 9.78 3.94
C LEU A 118 10.08 10.45 3.31
N LEU A 119 9.91 11.57 2.60
CA LEU A 119 11.00 12.34 1.98
C LEU A 119 10.91 13.81 2.40
N PRO A 120 11.14 14.15 3.68
CA PRO A 120 11.09 15.53 4.15
C PRO A 120 12.30 16.31 3.62
N GLY A 121 12.11 17.10 2.57
CA GLY A 121 13.10 18.11 2.14
C GLY A 121 13.57 18.10 0.68
N GLY A 122 13.05 17.22 -0.19
CA GLY A 122 13.41 17.24 -1.63
C GLY A 122 12.31 17.82 -2.52
N PRO A 123 12.64 18.38 -3.70
CA PRO A 123 11.63 18.62 -4.73
C PRO A 123 11.11 17.25 -5.16
N GLN A 124 9.91 16.93 -4.68
CA GLN A 124 9.16 15.72 -5.06
C GLN A 124 8.95 15.61 -6.59
N ASP A 125 9.33 16.63 -7.35
CA ASP A 125 9.16 16.68 -8.79
C ASP A 125 10.48 16.70 -9.58
N ASP A 126 11.64 16.90 -8.92
CA ASP A 126 12.93 17.03 -9.63
C ASP A 126 14.09 16.27 -8.99
N PRO A 127 14.26 14.97 -9.33
CA PRO A 127 15.42 14.17 -8.93
C PRO A 127 16.77 14.73 -9.37
N SER A 128 16.81 15.62 -10.38
CA SER A 128 18.06 16.20 -10.86
C SER A 128 18.62 17.30 -9.95
N ALA A 129 17.81 17.81 -9.02
CA ALA A 129 18.19 18.83 -8.06
C ALA A 129 18.91 18.28 -6.82
N LEU A 130 18.80 16.97 -6.54
CA LEU A 130 19.49 16.31 -5.43
C LEU A 130 20.97 16.12 -5.77
N ASP A 131 21.89 16.25 -4.81
CA ASP A 131 23.26 15.78 -5.00
C ASP A 131 23.37 14.24 -4.88
N ASP A 132 24.58 13.68 -5.05
CA ASP A 132 24.77 12.23 -5.05
C ASP A 132 24.54 11.60 -3.66
N GLU A 133 24.86 12.34 -2.59
CA GLU A 133 24.69 11.88 -1.20
C GLU A 133 23.21 11.90 -0.82
N GLU A 134 22.51 13.00 -1.12
CA GLU A 134 21.07 13.15 -0.93
C GLU A 134 20.26 12.10 -1.70
N LEU A 135 20.69 11.78 -2.93
CA LEU A 135 20.04 10.76 -3.77
C LEU A 135 20.18 9.36 -3.17
N GLU A 136 21.38 8.99 -2.71
CA GLU A 136 21.61 7.68 -2.10
C GLU A 136 20.87 7.54 -0.77
N GLN A 137 20.92 8.58 0.08
CA GLN A 137 20.17 8.61 1.33
C GLN A 137 18.66 8.44 1.08
N SER A 138 18.11 9.16 0.10
CA SER A 138 16.69 9.06 -0.27
C SER A 138 16.32 7.65 -0.76
N LEU A 139 17.20 6.99 -1.52
CA LEU A 139 17.00 5.61 -1.97
C LEU A 139 17.02 4.61 -0.82
N GLU A 140 17.91 4.79 0.17
CA GLU A 140 17.95 3.97 1.38
C GLU A 140 16.68 4.15 2.23
N GLU A 141 16.24 5.39 2.44
CA GLU A 141 15.03 5.73 3.18
C GLU A 141 13.78 5.10 2.53
N LEU A 142 13.63 5.25 1.20
CA LEU A 142 12.53 4.62 0.46
C LEU A 142 12.58 3.09 0.50
N THR A 143 13.78 2.50 0.50
CA THR A 143 13.95 1.05 0.65
C THR A 143 13.51 0.58 2.03
N GLY A 144 13.82 1.33 3.08
CA GLY A 144 13.30 1.08 4.42
C GLY A 144 11.79 1.20 4.48
N ALA A 145 11.24 2.25 3.87
CA ALA A 145 9.81 2.51 3.83
C ALA A 145 9.03 1.43 3.08
N GLU A 146 9.51 1.00 1.90
CA GLU A 146 8.90 -0.08 1.11
C GLU A 146 8.81 -1.36 1.94
N ARG A 147 9.90 -1.73 2.63
CA ARG A 147 9.93 -2.91 3.51
C ARG A 147 8.93 -2.80 4.64
N ALA A 148 8.82 -1.62 5.26
CA ALA A 148 7.86 -1.37 6.35
C ALA A 148 6.40 -1.48 5.85
N VAL A 149 6.07 -0.89 4.70
CA VAL A 149 4.74 -1.00 4.08
C VAL A 149 4.45 -2.45 3.70
N SER A 150 5.41 -3.16 3.10
CA SER A 150 5.29 -4.58 2.77
C SER A 150 5.06 -5.46 4.01
N ALA A 151 5.72 -5.17 5.13
CA ALA A 151 5.51 -5.88 6.40
C ALA A 151 4.09 -5.65 6.96
N ARG A 152 3.64 -4.39 7.02
CA ARG A 152 2.26 -4.04 7.45
C ARG A 152 1.22 -4.71 6.56
N ARG A 153 1.41 -4.66 5.23
CA ARG A 153 0.54 -5.35 4.26
C ARG A 153 0.45 -6.85 4.56
N ALA A 154 1.57 -7.49 4.88
CA ALA A 154 1.58 -8.91 5.22
C ALA A 154 0.84 -9.20 6.53
N GLU A 155 0.89 -8.30 7.51
CA GLU A 155 0.09 -8.38 8.74
C GLU A 155 -1.41 -8.24 8.46
N VAL A 156 -1.81 -7.25 7.67
CA VAL A 156 -3.21 -7.03 7.25
C VAL A 156 -3.75 -8.26 6.50
N ILE A 157 -2.95 -8.87 5.62
CA ILE A 157 -3.35 -10.12 4.94
C ILE A 157 -3.62 -11.25 5.96
N ARG A 158 -2.79 -11.39 7.00
CA ARG A 158 -3.03 -12.42 8.03
C ARG A 158 -4.33 -12.16 8.80
N VAL A 159 -4.66 -10.90 9.08
CA VAL A 159 -5.93 -10.51 9.71
C VAL A 159 -7.10 -10.85 8.80
N HIS A 160 -7.02 -10.44 7.53
CA HIS A 160 -8.03 -10.72 6.51
C HIS A 160 -8.27 -12.22 6.33
N ASP A 161 -7.21 -13.02 6.21
CA ASP A 161 -7.29 -14.47 6.04
C ASP A 161 -8.01 -15.13 7.24
N ARG A 162 -7.78 -14.67 8.48
CA ARG A 162 -8.48 -15.18 9.68
C ARG A 162 -9.99 -14.88 9.63
N LEU A 163 -10.37 -13.67 9.23
CA LEU A 163 -11.77 -13.29 9.09
C LEU A 163 -12.46 -14.09 7.98
N GLN A 164 -11.76 -14.33 6.86
CA GLN A 164 -12.26 -15.18 5.78
C GLN A 164 -12.45 -16.63 6.23
N GLU A 165 -11.51 -17.21 6.97
CA GLU A 165 -11.64 -18.58 7.49
C GLU A 165 -12.82 -18.71 8.45
N GLU A 166 -13.05 -17.72 9.31
CA GLU A 166 -14.22 -17.70 10.18
C GLU A 166 -15.53 -17.64 9.39
N LEU A 167 -15.65 -16.77 8.39
CA LEU A 167 -16.83 -16.71 7.53
C LEU A 167 -17.07 -18.03 6.79
N LYS A 168 -16.00 -18.67 6.27
CA LYS A 168 -16.08 -19.99 5.64
C LYS A 168 -16.57 -21.06 6.62
N ARG A 169 -16.13 -21.01 7.89
CA ARG A 169 -16.60 -21.92 8.94
C ARG A 169 -18.10 -21.74 9.18
N ARG A 170 -18.56 -20.50 9.38
CA ARG A 170 -19.98 -20.19 9.60
C ARG A 170 -20.87 -20.62 8.45
N TYR A 171 -20.49 -20.32 7.21
CA TYR A 171 -21.27 -20.75 6.04
C TYR A 171 -21.34 -22.27 5.85
N ARG A 172 -20.34 -23.01 6.37
CA ARG A 172 -20.37 -24.48 6.41
C ARG A 172 -21.33 -24.99 7.50
N GLU A 173 -21.38 -24.31 8.64
CA GLU A 173 -22.25 -24.65 9.77
C GLU A 173 -23.72 -24.26 9.51
N ASP A 174 -23.95 -23.09 8.94
CA ASP A 174 -25.24 -22.55 8.53
C ASP A 174 -25.17 -21.91 7.13
N PRO A 175 -25.55 -22.66 6.08
CA PRO A 175 -25.60 -22.13 4.72
C PRO A 175 -26.61 -21.01 4.50
N SER A 176 -27.60 -20.83 5.39
CA SER A 176 -28.58 -19.74 5.26
C SER A 176 -27.96 -18.36 5.51
N GLU A 177 -26.81 -18.32 6.17
CA GLU A 177 -26.05 -17.09 6.35
C GLU A 177 -25.37 -16.61 5.06
N ILE A 178 -25.22 -17.44 4.02
CA ILE A 178 -24.58 -17.01 2.77
C ILE A 178 -25.39 -15.85 2.16
N PRO A 179 -24.76 -14.70 1.78
CA PRO A 179 -25.49 -13.59 1.17
C PRO A 179 -26.22 -14.06 -0.09
N SER A 180 -27.52 -13.75 -0.19
CA SER A 180 -28.36 -14.20 -1.30
C SER A 180 -28.18 -13.39 -2.59
N GLU A 181 -27.41 -12.30 -2.58
CA GLU A 181 -27.19 -11.43 -3.75
C GLU A 181 -25.72 -10.96 -3.84
N VAL A 182 -25.21 -10.90 -5.08
CA VAL A 182 -23.94 -10.29 -5.53
C VAL A 182 -24.28 -9.18 -6.50
#